data_AF-A0AAW0TQZ7-F1
#
_entry.id   AF-A0AAW0TQZ7-F1
#
_cell.length_a   1.000
_cell.length_b   1.000
_cell.length_c   1.000
_cell.angle_alpha   90.00
_cell.angle_beta   90.00
_cell.angle_gamma   90.00
#
_symmetry.space_group_name_H-M   'P 1'
#
loop_
_entity.id
_entity.type
_entity.pdbx_description
1 polymer ?
#
loop_
_entity_poly.entity_id
_entity_poly.type
_entity_poly.pdbx_seq_one_letter_code
_entity_poly.pdbx_strand_id
1 'polypeptide(L)'
;MRPQDKTMRLKIRNLVQQAAVACVGLTLCVLILQNLAHSLRDSAATAERPSSPKFLPVQAWPERAPRSLGRDYEVAAGASDSNTILGEGEPSGGRREENLEEEEEAKQRRLLNTLVATATAQPSTSLDDLFITVKTTRGFHHTRLDLILKTWFTLARQQTWFFTDVEDEEYQRKTGGHLINTNCSASHNRRALCCKMAAEFDAFLQSDKRWWCHFDDDNYVNVGQLVTTLADYDPLHDWYLGKPSIRAPLEIINRDNVSQRISFWFATGGAGFCISRSLALKMMPIAGGGKFISVGEKIRLPDDVTMGYIIEHLLRKKLTVVDEFHSHLEPMRLLNTDSLDRQVSFSYSQYGTEMNVLPLDGLDPRLDPTRLLSLHCKLFPNFSYCSA
;
A
#
# COMPACT_ATOMS: atom_id res chain seq x y z
N MET A 1 9.71 -19.71 89.35
CA MET A 1 10.01 -19.91 87.92
C MET A 1 11.50 -19.75 87.69
N ARG A 2 12.16 -20.73 87.07
CA ARG A 2 13.61 -20.77 86.88
C ARG A 2 14.07 -19.68 85.89
N PRO A 3 15.31 -19.16 85.99
CA PRO A 3 15.82 -18.08 85.13
C PRO A 3 15.70 -18.37 83.62
N GLN A 4 15.79 -19.63 83.21
CA GLN A 4 15.68 -20.05 81.80
C GLN A 4 14.28 -19.82 81.19
N ASP A 5 13.20 -19.84 81.98
CA ASP A 5 11.83 -19.60 81.48
C ASP A 5 11.62 -18.13 81.05
N LYS A 6 12.28 -17.18 81.71
CA LYS A 6 12.14 -15.75 81.40
C LYS A 6 12.80 -15.41 80.06
N THR A 7 13.97 -16.00 79.78
CA THR A 7 14.71 -15.79 78.54
C THR A 7 14.00 -16.42 77.33
N MET A 8 13.36 -17.58 77.51
CA MET A 8 12.56 -18.23 76.47
C MET A 8 11.29 -17.43 76.14
N ARG A 9 10.58 -16.93 77.16
CA ARG A 9 9.40 -16.06 76.97
C ARG A 9 9.73 -14.75 76.26
N LEU A 10 10.90 -14.16 76.55
CA LEU A 10 11.35 -12.93 75.89
C LEU A 10 11.69 -13.17 74.40
N LYS A 11 12.35 -14.30 74.09
CA LYS A 11 12.62 -14.71 72.71
C LYS A 11 11.33 -14.96 71.92
N ILE A 12 10.34 -15.64 72.51
CA ILE A 12 9.03 -15.86 71.87
C ILE A 12 8.31 -14.54 71.63
N ARG A 13 8.30 -13.61 72.60
CA ARG A 13 7.71 -12.27 72.40
C ARG A 13 8.37 -11.52 71.25
N ASN A 14 9.70 -11.53 71.17
CA ASN A 14 10.42 -10.88 70.08
C ASN A 14 10.12 -11.53 68.72
N LEU A 15 10.02 -12.86 68.66
CA LEU A 15 9.67 -13.57 67.42
C LEU A 15 8.25 -13.24 66.96
N VAL A 16 7.28 -13.22 67.89
CA VAL A 16 5.89 -12.85 67.60
C VAL A 16 5.81 -11.40 67.15
N GLN A 17 6.59 -10.50 67.76
CA GLN A 17 6.63 -9.09 67.39
C GLN A 17 7.27 -8.87 66.01
N GLN A 18 8.33 -9.62 65.67
CA GLN A 18 8.92 -9.62 64.32
C GLN A 18 7.96 -10.18 63.26
N ALA A 19 7.26 -11.27 63.57
CA ALA A 19 6.25 -11.85 62.68
C ALA A 19 5.07 -10.88 62.46
N ALA A 20 4.62 -10.17 63.50
CA ALA A 20 3.58 -9.16 63.38
C ALA A 20 4.01 -7.99 62.47
N VAL A 21 5.24 -7.49 62.63
CA VAL A 21 5.79 -6.43 61.77
C VAL A 21 5.92 -6.89 60.32
N ALA A 22 6.37 -8.11 60.08
CA ALA A 22 6.44 -8.69 58.73
C ALA A 22 5.05 -8.83 58.09
N CYS A 23 4.05 -9.23 58.88
CA CYS A 23 2.67 -9.37 58.40
C CYS A 23 2.05 -8.01 58.03
N VAL A 24 2.32 -6.97 58.84
CA VAL A 24 1.92 -5.58 58.53
C VAL A 24 2.65 -5.05 57.28
N GLY A 25 3.94 -5.35 57.12
CA GLY A 25 4.70 -4.97 55.93
C GLY A 25 4.17 -5.63 54.65
N LEU A 26 3.84 -6.92 54.71
CA LEU A 26 3.26 -7.66 53.58
C LEU A 26 1.87 -7.16 53.22
N THR A 27 1.02 -6.86 54.21
CA THR A 27 -0.32 -6.29 53.95
C THR A 27 -0.24 -4.90 53.36
N LEU A 28 0.67 -4.04 53.82
CA LEU A 28 0.93 -2.73 53.19
C LEU A 28 1.43 -2.88 51.74
N CYS A 29 2.33 -3.82 51.48
CA CYS A 29 2.84 -4.07 50.13
C CYS A 29 1.73 -4.54 49.18
N VAL A 30 0.87 -5.45 49.63
CA VAL A 30 -0.30 -5.90 48.86
C VAL A 30 -1.26 -4.74 48.58
N LEU A 31 -1.54 -3.89 49.56
CA LEU A 31 -2.39 -2.71 49.38
C LEU A 31 -1.77 -1.72 48.38
N ILE A 32 -0.46 -1.47 48.45
CA ILE A 32 0.25 -0.61 47.48
C ILE A 32 0.18 -1.20 46.07
N LEU A 33 0.40 -2.51 45.92
CA LEU A 33 0.30 -3.19 44.63
C LEU A 33 -1.13 -3.19 44.07
N GLN A 34 -2.14 -3.36 44.93
CA GLN A 34 -3.55 -3.24 44.54
C GLN A 34 -3.90 -1.81 44.11
N ASN A 35 -3.37 -0.79 44.80
CA ASN A 35 -3.60 0.61 44.45
C ASN A 35 -2.89 1.01 43.15
N LEU A 36 -1.66 0.52 42.93
CA LEU A 36 -0.92 0.67 41.66
C LEU A 36 -1.64 -0.04 40.52
N ALA A 37 -2.15 -1.26 40.75
CA ALA A 37 -2.94 -2.00 39.77
C ALA A 37 -4.26 -1.29 39.44
N HIS A 38 -4.92 -0.66 40.42
CA HIS A 38 -6.09 0.18 40.19
C HIS A 38 -5.76 1.45 39.40
N SER A 39 -4.67 2.14 39.73
CA SER A 39 -4.23 3.33 39.00
C SER A 39 -3.84 3.03 37.53
N LEU A 40 -3.24 1.86 37.28
CA LEU A 40 -2.98 1.36 35.93
C LEU A 40 -4.27 0.97 35.19
N ARG A 41 -5.27 0.43 35.90
CA ARG A 41 -6.60 0.14 35.34
C ARG A 41 -7.37 1.42 34.99
N ASP A 42 -7.30 2.46 35.83
CA ASP A 42 -7.96 3.74 35.57
C ASP A 42 -7.28 4.50 34.42
N SER A 43 -5.95 4.38 34.28
CA SER A 43 -5.20 4.88 33.11
C SER A 43 -5.55 4.14 31.83
N ALA A 44 -5.92 2.86 31.91
CA ALA A 44 -6.41 2.07 30.77
C ALA A 44 -7.91 2.29 30.49
N ALA A 45 -8.70 2.67 31.49
CA ALA A 45 -10.14 2.92 31.37
C ALA A 45 -10.48 4.36 30.92
N THR A 46 -9.56 5.31 31.12
CA THR A 46 -9.70 6.71 30.66
C THR A 46 -9.14 6.99 29.26
N ALA A 47 -8.60 5.97 28.59
CA ALA A 47 -8.44 6.00 27.14
C ALA A 47 -9.82 5.85 26.49
N GLU A 48 -10.52 6.97 26.30
CA GLU A 48 -11.72 7.04 25.47
C GLU A 48 -11.42 6.35 24.13
N ARG A 49 -12.08 5.21 23.90
CA ARG A 49 -12.17 4.61 22.57
C ARG A 49 -12.84 5.65 21.66
N PRO A 50 -12.23 6.07 20.55
CA PRO A 50 -12.98 6.84 19.56
C PRO A 50 -14.16 5.99 19.10
N SER A 51 -15.35 6.57 19.18
CA SER A 51 -16.58 5.96 18.71
C SER A 51 -16.44 5.61 17.23
N SER A 52 -16.73 4.35 16.90
CA SER A 52 -16.78 3.88 15.52
C SER A 52 -17.73 4.79 14.72
N PRO A 53 -17.29 5.40 13.60
CA PRO A 53 -18.17 6.26 12.83
C PRO A 53 -19.34 5.44 12.30
N LYS A 54 -20.56 5.87 12.63
CA LYS A 54 -21.79 5.30 12.03
C LYS A 54 -21.70 5.48 10.52
N PHE A 55 -21.70 4.38 9.78
CA PHE A 55 -21.76 4.38 8.32
C PHE A 55 -23.21 4.64 7.89
N LEU A 56 -23.44 5.82 7.30
CA LEU A 56 -24.66 6.13 6.54
C LEU A 56 -24.41 5.76 5.07
N PRO A 57 -25.44 5.34 4.31
CA PRO A 57 -25.29 4.98 2.90
C PRO A 57 -24.91 6.21 2.04
N VAL A 58 -24.02 5.99 1.07
CA VAL A 58 -23.24 7.00 0.34
C VAL A 58 -24.03 7.59 -0.84
N GLN A 59 -23.98 8.92 -0.98
CA GLN A 59 -24.31 9.64 -2.22
C GLN A 59 -23.05 10.38 -2.71
N ALA A 60 -22.52 9.90 -3.84
CA ALA A 60 -21.57 10.52 -4.78
C ALA A 60 -20.15 10.92 -4.29
N TRP A 61 -19.13 10.38 -4.98
CA TRP A 61 -17.72 10.77 -4.91
C TRP A 61 -17.39 11.88 -5.94
N PRO A 62 -16.32 12.67 -5.76
CA PRO A 62 -15.84 13.63 -6.77
C PRO A 62 -15.47 12.92 -8.09
N GLU A 63 -15.61 13.63 -9.21
CA GLU A 63 -15.34 13.10 -10.56
C GLU A 63 -13.91 12.54 -10.69
N ARG A 64 -13.83 11.32 -11.25
CA ARG A 64 -12.61 10.61 -11.62
C ARG A 64 -11.71 11.51 -12.47
N ALA A 65 -10.40 11.45 -12.25
CA ALA A 65 -9.45 11.96 -13.24
C ALA A 65 -9.69 11.20 -14.55
N PRO A 66 -9.73 11.87 -15.71
CA PRO A 66 -9.95 11.20 -16.98
C PRO A 66 -8.85 10.15 -17.18
N ARG A 67 -9.26 8.89 -17.30
CA ARG A 67 -8.42 7.84 -17.88
C ARG A 67 -7.95 8.34 -19.24
N SER A 68 -6.78 7.93 -19.68
CA SER A 68 -6.27 8.28 -21.01
C SER A 68 -7.21 7.69 -22.08
N LEU A 69 -8.30 8.40 -22.40
CA LEU A 69 -9.22 8.05 -23.46
C LEU A 69 -8.43 8.20 -24.77
N GLY A 70 -8.20 7.07 -25.44
CA GLY A 70 -7.83 7.07 -26.85
C GLY A 70 -8.85 7.92 -27.59
N ARG A 71 -8.39 9.05 -28.15
CA ARG A 71 -9.24 10.02 -28.80
C ARG A 71 -9.62 9.48 -30.18
N ASP A 72 -10.87 9.06 -30.34
CA ASP A 72 -11.49 8.84 -31.65
C ASP A 72 -11.45 10.16 -32.43
N TYR A 73 -10.58 10.25 -33.43
CA TYR A 73 -10.63 11.30 -34.43
C TYR A 73 -11.53 10.81 -35.58
N GLU A 74 -12.83 11.12 -35.50
CA GLU A 74 -13.67 11.20 -36.69
C GLU A 74 -13.24 12.42 -37.51
N VAL A 75 -12.55 12.18 -38.62
CA VAL A 75 -12.31 13.21 -39.63
C VAL A 75 -13.56 13.27 -40.51
N ALA A 76 -14.33 14.35 -40.32
CA ALA A 76 -15.41 14.73 -41.24
C ALA A 76 -14.82 14.98 -42.64
N ALA A 77 -15.08 14.06 -43.57
CA ALA A 77 -14.81 14.25 -44.98
C ALA A 77 -15.85 15.23 -45.56
N GLY A 78 -15.42 16.46 -45.81
CA GLY A 78 -16.18 17.45 -46.55
C GLY A 78 -16.33 17.05 -48.02
N ALA A 79 -17.56 17.06 -48.49
CA ALA A 79 -17.95 16.86 -49.88
C ALA A 79 -17.35 17.92 -50.80
N SER A 80 -16.89 17.51 -51.99
CA SER A 80 -16.86 18.36 -53.17
C SER A 80 -16.93 17.48 -54.42
N ASP A 81 -18.12 17.40 -55.00
CA ASP A 81 -18.35 16.92 -56.36
C ASP A 81 -17.47 17.71 -57.34
N SER A 82 -16.77 17.00 -58.22
CA SER A 82 -16.06 17.58 -59.36
C SER A 82 -16.80 17.25 -60.64
N ASN A 83 -17.33 18.29 -61.27
CA ASN A 83 -17.86 18.26 -62.62
C ASN A 83 -16.71 18.28 -63.64
N THR A 84 -16.78 17.37 -64.58
CA THR A 84 -15.94 17.20 -65.78
C THR A 84 -16.08 18.39 -66.73
N ILE A 85 -14.97 19.00 -67.20
CA ILE A 85 -14.85 19.54 -68.58
C ILE A 85 -13.41 19.36 -69.08
N LEU A 86 -13.33 18.88 -70.33
CA LEU A 86 -12.16 18.56 -71.16
C LEU A 86 -11.34 19.79 -71.56
N GLY A 87 -10.02 19.62 -71.68
CA GLY A 87 -9.14 20.54 -72.38
C GLY A 87 -7.80 19.86 -72.71
N GLU A 88 -7.60 19.55 -73.99
CA GLU A 88 -6.36 19.01 -74.55
C GLU A 88 -5.24 20.08 -74.59
N GLY A 89 -3.98 19.65 -74.40
CA GLY A 89 -2.79 20.47 -74.57
C GLY A 89 -1.49 19.71 -74.29
N GLU A 90 -0.58 19.72 -75.26
CA GLU A 90 0.62 18.89 -75.47
C GLU A 90 1.79 19.04 -74.47
N PRO A 91 2.84 18.17 -74.55
CA PRO A 91 3.78 17.93 -73.46
C PRO A 91 5.07 18.77 -73.56
N SER A 92 5.60 19.19 -72.42
CA SER A 92 7.00 19.65 -72.33
C SER A 92 7.68 19.05 -71.09
N GLY A 93 8.88 18.50 -71.31
CA GLY A 93 9.63 17.72 -70.34
C GLY A 93 10.12 18.52 -69.13
N GLY A 94 9.76 18.02 -67.95
CA GLY A 94 10.40 18.31 -66.66
C GLY A 94 10.28 17.13 -65.66
N ARG A 95 9.73 16.00 -66.10
CA ARG A 95 9.10 14.97 -65.25
C ARG A 95 10.07 14.02 -64.52
N ARG A 96 11.36 14.38 -64.34
CA ARG A 96 12.35 13.46 -63.73
C ARG A 96 12.98 13.97 -62.43
N GLU A 97 13.09 15.28 -62.23
CA GLU A 97 13.59 15.86 -60.98
C GLU A 97 12.47 16.06 -59.94
N GLU A 98 11.28 16.53 -60.36
CA GLU A 98 10.09 16.61 -59.47
C GLU A 98 9.69 15.26 -58.88
N ASN A 99 9.86 14.17 -59.64
CA ASN A 99 9.56 12.81 -59.17
C ASN A 99 10.52 12.32 -58.07
N LEU A 100 11.75 12.84 -58.00
CA LEU A 100 12.73 12.45 -56.98
C LEU A 100 12.48 13.19 -55.66
N GLU A 101 12.13 14.48 -55.75
CA GLU A 101 11.78 15.29 -54.58
C GLU A 101 10.45 14.82 -53.96
N GLU A 102 9.44 14.48 -54.77
CA GLU A 102 8.18 13.91 -54.27
C GLU A 102 8.38 12.53 -53.63
N GLU A 103 9.27 11.69 -54.16
CA GLU A 103 9.58 10.37 -53.60
C GLU A 103 10.34 10.48 -52.27
N GLU A 104 11.23 11.46 -52.15
CA GLU A 104 11.99 11.74 -50.93
C GLU A 104 11.08 12.34 -49.83
N GLU A 105 10.17 13.25 -50.19
CA GLU A 105 9.18 13.80 -49.26
C GLU A 105 8.17 12.72 -48.80
N ALA A 106 7.77 11.81 -49.69
CA ALA A 106 6.93 10.67 -49.35
C ALA A 106 7.66 9.67 -48.42
N LYS A 107 8.96 9.43 -48.63
CA LYS A 107 9.78 8.63 -47.71
C LYS A 107 9.91 9.30 -46.35
N GLN A 108 10.14 10.60 -46.32
CA GLN A 108 10.29 11.36 -45.07
C GLN A 108 8.98 11.40 -44.30
N ARG A 109 7.83 11.58 -44.97
CA ARG A 109 6.49 11.46 -44.38
C ARG A 109 6.20 10.05 -43.88
N ARG A 110 6.61 9.00 -44.59
CA ARG A 110 6.47 7.61 -44.12
C ARG A 110 7.35 7.35 -42.89
N LEU A 111 8.57 7.88 -42.87
CA LEU A 111 9.48 7.76 -41.72
C LEU A 111 8.90 8.49 -40.50
N LEU A 112 8.41 9.72 -40.69
CA LEU A 112 7.70 10.50 -39.68
C LEU A 112 6.44 9.78 -39.19
N ASN A 113 5.62 9.25 -40.09
CA ASN A 113 4.42 8.50 -39.71
C ASN A 113 4.77 7.19 -38.99
N THR A 114 5.88 6.54 -39.33
CA THR A 114 6.36 5.35 -38.63
C THR A 114 6.90 5.71 -37.25
N LEU A 115 7.67 6.80 -37.13
CA LEU A 115 8.19 7.33 -35.87
C LEU A 115 7.05 7.78 -34.94
N VAL A 116 6.05 8.46 -35.49
CA VAL A 116 4.82 8.85 -34.80
C VAL A 116 4.02 7.60 -34.42
N ALA A 117 3.87 6.61 -35.32
CA ALA A 117 3.20 5.34 -35.01
C ALA A 117 3.88 4.57 -33.87
N THR A 118 5.22 4.53 -33.85
CA THR A 118 6.00 3.93 -32.75
C THR A 118 5.96 4.76 -31.47
N ALA A 119 5.80 6.08 -31.56
CA ALA A 119 5.57 6.96 -30.41
C ALA A 119 4.11 6.89 -29.90
N THR A 120 3.17 6.44 -30.73
CA THR A 120 1.76 6.22 -30.37
C THR A 120 1.43 4.79 -29.93
N ALA A 121 2.40 3.86 -29.97
CA ALA A 121 2.22 2.59 -29.27
C ALA A 121 2.11 2.93 -27.78
N GLN A 122 0.90 2.80 -27.21
CA GLN A 122 0.71 3.01 -25.78
C GLN A 122 1.75 2.16 -25.04
N PRO A 123 2.56 2.75 -24.13
CA PRO A 123 3.49 1.97 -23.34
C PRO A 123 2.67 0.97 -22.51
N SER A 124 2.52 -0.26 -22.98
CA SER A 124 1.77 -1.26 -22.24
C SER A 124 2.59 -1.63 -21.01
N THR A 125 2.04 -1.40 -19.82
CA THR A 125 2.62 -1.92 -18.58
C THR A 125 2.51 -3.45 -18.62
N SER A 126 3.63 -4.14 -18.41
CA SER A 126 3.71 -5.58 -18.25
C SER A 126 4.10 -5.92 -16.81
N LEU A 127 3.99 -7.18 -16.41
CA LEU A 127 4.38 -7.61 -15.08
C LEU A 127 5.86 -7.30 -14.78
N ASP A 128 6.75 -7.43 -15.77
CA ASP A 128 8.19 -7.17 -15.59
C ASP A 128 8.54 -5.72 -15.30
N ASP A 129 7.58 -4.82 -15.41
CA ASP A 129 7.74 -3.40 -15.11
C ASP A 129 7.45 -3.04 -13.65
N LEU A 130 6.93 -3.99 -12.88
CA LEU A 130 6.51 -3.78 -11.50
C LEU A 130 7.62 -4.20 -10.52
N PHE A 131 7.74 -3.40 -9.47
CA PHE A 131 8.41 -3.73 -8.22
C PHE A 131 7.36 -3.72 -7.12
N ILE A 132 6.95 -4.91 -6.66
CA ILE A 132 5.93 -5.07 -5.64
C ILE A 132 6.63 -5.27 -4.30
N THR A 133 6.32 -4.44 -3.31
CA THR A 133 6.86 -4.56 -1.96
C THR A 133 5.77 -4.97 -0.99
N VAL A 134 6.10 -5.91 -0.10
CA VAL A 134 5.24 -6.35 1.00
C VAL A 134 5.96 -6.07 2.32
N LYS A 135 5.39 -5.19 3.13
CA LYS A 135 5.94 -4.86 4.44
C LYS A 135 5.47 -5.86 5.49
N THR A 136 6.39 -6.38 6.28
CA THR A 136 6.10 -7.37 7.32
C THR A 136 7.04 -7.25 8.52
N THR A 137 6.91 -8.15 9.47
CA THR A 137 7.76 -8.29 10.65
C THR A 137 7.91 -9.76 11.01
N ARG A 138 8.97 -10.10 11.77
CA ARG A 138 9.21 -11.48 12.24
C ARG A 138 7.97 -12.15 12.84
N GLY A 139 7.17 -11.39 13.59
CA GLY A 139 5.96 -11.90 14.25
C GLY A 139 4.88 -12.40 13.28
N PHE A 140 4.93 -11.98 12.02
CA PHE A 140 3.92 -12.29 11.01
C PHE A 140 4.39 -13.18 9.86
N HIS A 141 5.66 -13.62 9.88
CA HIS A 141 6.19 -14.53 8.86
C HIS A 141 5.28 -15.77 8.71
N HIS A 142 5.02 -16.50 9.81
CA HIS A 142 4.19 -17.70 9.75
C HIS A 142 2.68 -17.42 9.72
N THR A 143 2.21 -16.40 10.42
CA THR A 143 0.77 -16.15 10.58
C THR A 143 0.15 -15.42 9.39
N ARG A 144 0.96 -14.72 8.59
CA ARG A 144 0.49 -13.92 7.45
C ARG A 144 1.23 -14.24 6.14
N LEU A 145 2.56 -14.31 6.13
CA LEU A 145 3.28 -14.52 4.86
C LEU A 145 3.02 -15.89 4.25
N ASP A 146 2.89 -16.96 5.04
CA ASP A 146 2.58 -18.29 4.50
C ASP A 146 1.33 -18.29 3.61
N LEU A 147 0.32 -17.48 3.96
CA LEU A 147 -0.89 -17.29 3.14
C LEU A 147 -0.59 -16.59 1.82
N ILE A 148 0.19 -15.50 1.85
CA ILE A 148 0.62 -14.77 0.66
C ILE A 148 1.44 -15.68 -0.27
N LEU A 149 2.43 -16.39 0.28
CA LEU A 149 3.33 -17.29 -0.43
C LEU A 149 2.61 -18.47 -1.06
N LYS A 150 1.54 -18.96 -0.42
CA LYS A 150 0.67 -20.00 -0.96
C LYS A 150 -0.22 -19.47 -2.08
N THR A 151 -0.59 -18.19 -2.07
CA THR A 151 -1.59 -17.61 -2.97
C THR A 151 -0.96 -16.70 -4.03
N TRP A 152 -1.24 -15.39 -3.99
CA TRP A 152 -0.97 -14.46 -5.09
C TRP A 152 0.52 -14.22 -5.36
N PHE A 153 1.41 -14.46 -4.38
CA PHE A 153 2.85 -14.41 -4.61
C PHE A 153 3.29 -15.35 -5.74
N THR A 154 2.62 -16.50 -5.89
CA THR A 154 2.93 -17.47 -6.95
C THR A 154 2.77 -16.91 -8.36
N LEU A 155 1.96 -15.85 -8.51
CA LEU A 155 1.67 -15.20 -9.79
C LEU A 155 2.65 -14.05 -10.12
N ALA A 156 3.47 -13.61 -9.16
CA ALA A 156 4.40 -12.47 -9.31
C ALA A 156 5.71 -12.65 -8.54
N ARG A 157 6.23 -13.89 -8.48
CA ARG A 157 7.39 -14.24 -7.64
C ARG A 157 8.61 -13.36 -7.90
N GLN A 158 8.89 -13.11 -9.18
CA GLN A 158 10.08 -12.35 -9.59
C GLN A 158 9.96 -10.84 -9.30
N GLN A 159 8.74 -10.34 -9.17
CA GLN A 159 8.45 -8.92 -8.99
C GLN A 159 8.22 -8.56 -7.51
N THR A 160 7.98 -9.55 -6.65
CA THR A 160 7.55 -9.33 -5.25
C THR A 160 8.73 -9.49 -4.29
N TRP A 161 8.91 -8.49 -3.43
CA TRP A 161 9.96 -8.40 -2.42
C TRP A 161 9.35 -8.13 -1.05
N PHE A 162 9.80 -8.85 -0.03
CA PHE A 162 9.30 -8.75 1.34
C PHE A 162 10.30 -7.97 2.20
N PHE A 163 9.85 -6.94 2.90
CA PHE A 163 10.68 -6.08 3.74
C PHE A 163 10.35 -6.34 5.21
N THR A 164 11.31 -6.89 5.95
CA THR A 164 11.16 -7.32 7.34
C THR A 164 12.23 -6.69 8.25
N ASP A 165 12.20 -7.03 9.54
CA ASP A 165 13.11 -6.53 10.59
C ASP A 165 14.14 -7.55 11.07
N VAL A 166 14.19 -8.73 10.45
CA VAL A 166 15.11 -9.79 10.83
C VAL A 166 15.51 -10.64 9.62
N GLU A 167 16.73 -11.19 9.65
CA GLU A 167 17.08 -12.31 8.79
C GLU A 167 16.23 -13.54 9.13
N ASP A 168 15.77 -14.25 8.11
CA ASP A 168 15.01 -15.48 8.29
C ASP A 168 15.32 -16.46 7.15
N GLU A 169 16.18 -17.44 7.42
CA GLU A 169 16.64 -18.40 6.41
C GLU A 169 15.51 -19.25 5.81
N GLU A 170 14.47 -19.53 6.57
CA GLU A 170 13.32 -20.29 6.07
C GLU A 170 12.58 -19.47 5.03
N TYR A 171 12.23 -18.23 5.37
CA TYR A 171 11.50 -17.35 4.47
C TYR A 171 12.37 -16.85 3.32
N GLN A 172 13.68 -16.67 3.52
CA GLN A 172 14.63 -16.42 2.42
C GLN A 172 14.54 -17.51 1.36
N ARG A 173 14.47 -18.79 1.79
CA ARG A 173 14.34 -19.92 0.88
C ARG A 173 12.96 -19.97 0.22
N LYS A 174 11.89 -19.74 0.99
CA LYS A 174 10.50 -19.74 0.49
C LYS A 174 10.25 -18.62 -0.55
N THR A 175 10.88 -17.46 -0.37
CA THR A 175 10.75 -16.31 -1.28
C THR A 175 11.73 -16.32 -2.44
N GLY A 176 12.64 -17.29 -2.52
CA GLY A 176 13.65 -17.35 -3.58
C GLY A 176 14.71 -16.24 -3.47
N GLY A 177 15.02 -15.79 -2.26
CA GLY A 177 15.98 -14.71 -2.01
C GLY A 177 15.37 -13.32 -1.93
N HIS A 178 14.04 -13.20 -1.98
CA HIS A 178 13.33 -11.92 -2.04
C HIS A 178 12.83 -11.43 -0.67
N LEU A 179 13.38 -11.94 0.43
CA LEU A 179 13.18 -11.36 1.76
C LEU A 179 14.37 -10.46 2.09
N ILE A 180 14.08 -9.22 2.46
CA ILE A 180 15.06 -8.18 2.77
C ILE A 180 14.90 -7.81 4.24
N ASN A 181 15.93 -8.08 5.03
CA ASN A 181 16.05 -7.52 6.36
C ASN A 181 16.46 -6.04 6.26
N THR A 182 15.57 -5.16 6.70
CA THR A 182 15.79 -3.71 6.67
C THR A 182 16.72 -3.21 7.77
N ASN A 183 17.01 -4.05 8.78
CA ASN A 183 17.62 -3.65 10.06
C ASN A 183 16.85 -2.54 10.80
N CYS A 184 15.61 -2.26 10.41
CA CYS A 184 14.71 -1.38 11.14
C CYS A 184 14.15 -2.10 12.37
N SER A 185 13.66 -1.33 13.35
CA SER A 185 13.02 -1.91 14.52
C SER A 185 11.79 -2.75 14.15
N ALA A 186 11.57 -3.85 14.89
CA ALA A 186 10.36 -4.67 14.83
C ALA A 186 9.14 -4.01 15.49
N SER A 187 9.30 -2.85 16.15
CA SER A 187 8.18 -2.13 16.75
C SER A 187 7.23 -1.57 15.70
N HIS A 188 5.94 -1.47 16.06
CA HIS A 188 4.92 -0.85 15.22
C HIS A 188 4.79 0.67 15.49
N ASN A 189 5.91 1.33 15.78
CA ASN A 189 5.92 2.77 15.96
C ASN A 189 6.21 3.48 14.63
N ARG A 190 5.81 4.75 14.55
CA ARG A 190 5.96 5.57 13.35
C ARG A 190 7.38 5.55 12.77
N ARG A 191 8.42 5.70 13.59
CA ARG A 191 9.81 5.72 13.13
C ARG A 191 10.21 4.39 12.48
N ALA A 192 9.79 3.27 13.07
CA ALA A 192 10.05 1.94 12.54
C ALA A 192 9.31 1.69 11.22
N LEU A 193 8.05 2.10 11.12
CA LEU A 193 7.26 2.01 9.88
C LEU A 193 7.87 2.86 8.76
N CYS A 194 8.20 4.13 9.03
CA CYS A 194 8.88 5.00 8.07
C CYS A 194 10.26 4.46 7.67
N CYS A 195 10.96 3.77 8.56
CA CYS A 195 12.24 3.13 8.25
C CYS A 195 12.08 2.00 7.23
N LYS A 196 11.10 1.11 7.43
CA LYS A 196 10.81 0.03 6.46
C LYS A 196 10.33 0.60 5.12
N MET A 197 9.43 1.58 5.14
CA MET A 197 8.96 2.27 3.93
C MET A 197 10.10 2.96 3.17
N ALA A 198 11.07 3.56 3.88
CA ALA A 198 12.25 4.14 3.26
C ALA A 198 13.11 3.07 2.56
N ALA A 199 13.29 1.90 3.18
CA ALA A 199 14.02 0.78 2.59
C ALA A 199 13.32 0.24 1.34
N GLU A 200 11.98 0.13 1.35
CA GLU A 200 11.18 -0.26 0.18
C GLU A 200 11.39 0.72 -0.98
N PHE A 201 11.30 2.01 -0.69
CA PHE A 201 11.48 3.07 -1.69
C PHE A 201 12.91 3.08 -2.27
N ASP A 202 13.93 2.97 -1.41
CA ASP A 202 15.32 2.96 -1.83
C ASP A 202 15.66 1.72 -2.67
N ALA A 203 15.06 0.56 -2.36
CA ALA A 203 15.19 -0.65 -3.15
C ALA A 203 14.49 -0.52 -4.51
N PHE A 204 13.30 0.09 -4.55
CA PHE A 204 12.62 0.36 -5.81
C PHE A 204 13.46 1.26 -6.73
N LEU A 205 14.05 2.34 -6.21
CA LEU A 205 14.90 3.23 -6.99
C LEU A 205 16.05 2.47 -7.68
N GLN A 206 16.58 1.43 -7.02
CA GLN A 206 17.65 0.56 -7.54
C GLN A 206 17.16 -0.53 -8.51
N SER A 207 15.86 -0.82 -8.57
CA SER A 207 15.31 -1.97 -9.31
C SER A 207 15.11 -1.76 -10.83
N ASP A 208 15.37 -0.55 -11.34
CA ASP A 208 15.07 -0.10 -12.71
C ASP A 208 13.63 -0.32 -13.21
N LYS A 209 12.71 -0.71 -12.33
CA LYS A 209 11.29 -0.92 -12.63
C LYS A 209 10.54 0.40 -12.86
N ARG A 210 9.51 0.34 -13.71
CA ARG A 210 8.68 1.51 -14.09
C ARG A 210 7.63 1.84 -13.03
N TRP A 211 7.20 0.86 -12.23
CA TRP A 211 6.18 1.02 -11.20
C TRP A 211 6.64 0.42 -9.88
N TRP A 212 6.43 1.17 -8.80
CA TRP A 212 6.48 0.65 -7.44
C TRP A 212 5.06 0.47 -6.93
N CYS A 213 4.75 -0.68 -6.35
CA CYS A 213 3.49 -0.89 -5.64
C CYS A 213 3.77 -1.43 -4.23
N HIS A 214 3.28 -0.72 -3.23
CA HIS A 214 3.40 -1.09 -1.82
C HIS A 214 2.13 -1.81 -1.35
N PHE A 215 2.30 -2.85 -0.55
CA PHE A 215 1.25 -3.56 0.18
C PHE A 215 1.72 -3.97 1.58
N ASP A 216 0.79 -4.15 2.51
CA ASP A 216 1.04 -4.74 3.83
C ASP A 216 0.83 -6.27 3.79
N ASP A 217 1.36 -6.99 4.80
CA ASP A 217 1.28 -8.45 4.87
C ASP A 217 -0.12 -9.04 5.16
N ASP A 218 -1.13 -8.20 5.36
CA ASP A 218 -2.54 -8.61 5.41
C ASP A 218 -3.29 -8.33 4.10
N ASN A 219 -2.59 -7.92 3.04
CA ASN A 219 -3.19 -7.71 1.72
C ASN A 219 -3.18 -8.97 0.84
N TYR A 220 -4.27 -9.14 0.10
CA TYR A 220 -4.32 -10.00 -1.09
C TYR A 220 -4.25 -9.12 -2.34
N VAL A 221 -3.38 -9.46 -3.28
CA VAL A 221 -3.19 -8.70 -4.52
C VAL A 221 -3.66 -9.53 -5.72
N ASN A 222 -4.62 -9.01 -6.48
CA ASN A 222 -4.96 -9.53 -7.79
C ASN A 222 -3.94 -9.01 -8.82
N VAL A 223 -2.84 -9.74 -8.99
CA VAL A 223 -1.70 -9.33 -9.84
C VAL A 223 -2.12 -9.01 -11.28
N GLY A 224 -2.99 -9.81 -11.88
CA GLY A 224 -3.46 -9.57 -13.24
C GLY A 224 -4.22 -8.25 -13.36
N GLN A 225 -5.12 -7.98 -12.42
CA GLN A 225 -5.86 -6.73 -12.36
C GLN A 225 -4.95 -5.54 -12.03
N LEU A 226 -3.94 -5.72 -11.17
CA LEU A 226 -2.95 -4.68 -10.89
C LEU A 226 -2.24 -4.25 -12.18
N VAL A 227 -1.71 -5.19 -12.96
CA VAL A 227 -1.05 -4.88 -14.25
C VAL A 227 -2.02 -4.20 -15.22
N THR A 228 -3.27 -4.69 -15.29
CA THR A 228 -4.32 -4.11 -16.13
C THR A 228 -4.61 -2.67 -15.75
N THR A 229 -4.79 -2.39 -14.47
CA THR A 229 -5.02 -1.04 -13.94
C THR A 229 -3.83 -0.11 -14.24
N LEU A 230 -2.59 -0.58 -14.10
CA LEU A 230 -1.40 0.22 -14.39
C LEU A 230 -1.16 0.44 -15.89
N ALA A 231 -1.76 -0.36 -16.77
CA ALA A 231 -1.65 -0.16 -18.22
C ALA A 231 -2.42 1.08 -18.71
N ASP A 232 -3.40 1.57 -17.94
CA ASP A 232 -4.17 2.79 -18.25
C ASP A 232 -3.35 4.09 -18.06
N TYR A 233 -2.16 3.99 -17.47
CA TYR A 233 -1.31 5.12 -17.08
C TYR A 233 0.08 5.02 -17.71
N ASP A 234 0.53 6.11 -18.34
CA ASP A 234 1.89 6.17 -18.86
C ASP A 234 2.90 6.38 -17.70
N PRO A 235 3.83 5.44 -17.46
CA PRO A 235 4.80 5.51 -16.35
C PRO A 235 5.82 6.64 -16.47
N LEU A 236 5.93 7.32 -17.63
CA LEU A 236 6.76 8.51 -17.80
C LEU A 236 6.11 9.76 -17.19
N HIS A 237 4.83 9.71 -16.84
CA HIS A 237 4.13 10.77 -16.11
C HIS A 237 4.15 10.52 -14.60
N ASP A 238 3.84 11.57 -13.83
CA ASP A 238 3.88 11.54 -12.38
C ASP A 238 2.58 10.98 -11.79
N TRP A 239 2.55 9.67 -11.53
CA TRP A 239 1.41 9.00 -10.94
C TRP A 239 1.64 8.57 -9.49
N TYR A 240 0.68 8.92 -8.64
CA TYR A 240 0.45 8.37 -7.30
C TYR A 240 -0.95 7.81 -7.27
N LEU A 241 -1.08 6.49 -7.33
CA LEU A 241 -2.34 5.77 -7.48
C LEU A 241 -2.67 5.04 -6.18
N GLY A 242 -3.91 5.10 -5.73
CA GLY A 242 -4.37 4.37 -4.56
C GLY A 242 -5.69 4.92 -4.05
N LYS A 243 -6.07 4.57 -2.83
CA LYS A 243 -7.35 4.98 -2.26
C LYS A 243 -7.19 5.56 -0.86
N PRO A 244 -7.79 6.73 -0.56
CA PRO A 244 -7.84 7.25 0.79
C PRO A 244 -8.94 6.56 1.61
N SER A 245 -8.64 6.14 2.84
CA SER A 245 -9.63 5.60 3.78
C SER A 245 -10.26 6.66 4.70
N ILE A 246 -10.02 7.94 4.43
CA ILE A 246 -10.60 9.09 5.16
C ILE A 246 -11.56 9.86 4.26
N ARG A 247 -12.54 10.56 4.88
CA ARG A 247 -13.62 11.25 4.14
C ARG A 247 -13.26 12.66 3.66
N ALA A 248 -12.20 13.24 4.20
CA ALA A 248 -11.74 14.59 3.92
C ALA A 248 -10.21 14.60 3.94
N PRO A 249 -9.54 15.52 3.23
CA PRO A 249 -8.08 15.60 3.25
C PRO A 249 -7.60 15.83 4.68
N LEU A 250 -6.45 15.25 5.02
CA LEU A 250 -5.87 15.39 6.35
C LEU A 250 -5.39 16.82 6.55
N GLU A 251 -5.83 17.46 7.63
CA GLU A 251 -5.33 18.77 8.04
C GLU A 251 -4.31 18.63 9.18
N ILE A 252 -3.14 19.23 8.99
CA ILE A 252 -2.12 19.36 10.03
C ILE A 252 -1.63 20.80 10.17
N ILE A 253 -1.07 21.12 11.34
CA ILE A 253 -0.36 22.38 11.57
C ILE A 253 1.03 22.28 10.94
N ASN A 254 1.41 23.28 10.13
CA ASN A 254 2.77 23.38 9.63
C ASN A 254 3.73 23.64 10.80
N ARG A 255 4.72 22.77 10.97
CA ARG A 255 5.70 22.88 12.07
C ARG A 255 6.75 23.97 11.84
N ASP A 256 6.97 24.37 10.59
CA ASP A 256 7.89 25.46 10.26
C ASP A 256 7.19 26.83 10.39
N ASN A 257 5.87 26.85 10.21
CA ASN A 257 5.05 28.04 10.38
C ASN A 257 3.70 27.69 11.00
N VAL A 258 3.61 27.76 12.34
CA VAL A 258 2.43 27.34 13.12
C VAL A 258 1.13 28.10 12.79
N SER A 259 1.24 29.23 12.08
CA SER A 259 0.06 29.97 11.59
C SER A 259 -0.56 29.35 10.33
N GLN A 260 0.15 28.45 9.65
CA GLN A 260 -0.29 27.82 8.42
C GLN A 260 -0.83 26.41 8.68
N ARG A 261 -1.98 26.11 8.10
CA ARG A 261 -2.50 24.74 7.99
C ARG A 261 -2.12 24.12 6.65
N ILE A 262 -1.85 22.83 6.69
CA ILE A 262 -1.53 22.01 5.53
C ILE A 262 -2.66 20.99 5.37
N SER A 263 -3.23 20.92 4.17
CA SER A 263 -4.29 19.98 3.80
C SER A 263 -3.83 19.14 2.61
N PHE A 264 -3.97 17.82 2.68
CA PHE A 264 -3.55 16.88 1.63
C PHE A 264 -4.24 15.52 1.77
N TRP A 265 -4.37 14.80 0.66
CA TRP A 265 -4.76 13.39 0.65
C TRP A 265 -3.55 12.46 0.72
N PHE A 266 -3.80 11.20 1.08
CA PHE A 266 -2.82 10.12 1.03
C PHE A 266 -3.52 8.81 0.68
N ALA A 267 -2.85 7.94 -0.06
CA ALA A 267 -3.31 6.58 -0.24
C ALA A 267 -3.06 5.80 1.06
N THR A 268 -4.07 5.08 1.54
CA THR A 268 -3.95 4.29 2.77
C THR A 268 -3.07 3.07 2.53
N GLY A 269 -2.00 2.93 3.32
CA GLY A 269 -1.00 1.87 3.14
C GLY A 269 -1.61 0.46 3.14
N GLY A 270 -2.54 0.20 4.06
CA GLY A 270 -3.23 -1.09 4.15
C GLY A 270 -4.26 -1.38 3.06
N ALA A 271 -4.50 -0.47 2.10
CA ALA A 271 -5.16 -0.80 0.83
C ALA A 271 -4.12 -1.15 -0.26
N GLY A 272 -2.88 -0.70 -0.09
CA GLY A 272 -1.87 -0.63 -1.12
C GLY A 272 -1.95 0.64 -1.97
N PHE A 273 -0.83 0.99 -2.60
CA PHE A 273 -0.71 2.11 -3.51
C PHE A 273 0.40 1.86 -4.53
N CYS A 274 0.37 2.58 -5.65
CA CYS A 274 1.42 2.52 -6.66
C CYS A 274 1.96 3.90 -7.04
N ILE A 275 3.26 3.96 -7.33
CA ILE A 275 3.99 5.17 -7.72
C ILE A 275 4.79 4.88 -8.99
N SER A 276 4.62 5.75 -9.99
CA SER A 276 5.44 5.74 -11.21
C SER A 276 6.92 6.04 -10.93
N ARG A 277 7.84 5.47 -11.72
CA ARG A 277 9.27 5.79 -11.62
C ARG A 277 9.54 7.28 -11.80
N SER A 278 8.84 7.96 -12.71
CA SER A 278 8.96 9.41 -12.90
C SER A 278 8.71 10.19 -11.60
N LEU A 279 7.62 9.88 -10.89
CA LEU A 279 7.32 10.53 -9.61
C LEU A 279 8.35 10.16 -8.53
N ALA A 280 8.75 8.89 -8.45
CA ALA A 280 9.75 8.45 -7.47
C ALA A 280 11.10 9.15 -7.65
N LEU A 281 11.55 9.37 -8.89
CA LEU A 281 12.77 10.13 -9.16
C LEU A 281 12.68 11.58 -8.67
N LYS A 282 11.49 12.21 -8.74
CA LYS A 282 11.24 13.54 -8.17
C LYS A 282 11.15 13.55 -6.65
N MET A 283 10.74 12.44 -6.05
CA MET A 283 10.75 12.26 -4.59
C MET A 283 12.15 12.02 -4.05
N MET A 284 13.07 11.46 -4.83
CA MET A 284 14.41 11.03 -4.41
C MET A 284 15.19 12.09 -3.60
N PRO A 285 15.23 13.40 -3.95
CA PRO A 285 15.95 14.39 -3.16
C PRO A 285 15.40 14.56 -1.73
N ILE A 286 14.12 14.27 -1.52
CA ILE A 286 13.35 14.49 -0.28
C ILE A 286 13.20 13.19 0.53
N ALA A 287 13.01 12.06 -0.15
CA ALA A 287 12.64 10.78 0.45
C ALA A 287 13.77 9.72 0.38
N GLY A 288 14.60 9.77 -0.65
CA GLY A 288 15.61 8.74 -0.92
C GLY A 288 16.80 8.79 0.03
N GLY A 289 17.50 7.66 0.17
CA GLY A 289 18.66 7.50 1.05
C GLY A 289 18.29 7.66 2.52
N GLY A 290 17.17 7.07 2.94
CA GLY A 290 16.66 7.14 4.30
C GLY A 290 16.04 8.49 4.74
N LYS A 291 16.04 9.53 3.90
CA LYS A 291 15.49 10.86 4.26
C LYS A 291 14.00 10.84 4.56
N PHE A 292 13.26 9.88 4.01
CA PHE A 292 11.85 9.65 4.32
C PHE A 292 11.58 9.54 5.83
N ILE A 293 12.50 8.91 6.58
CA ILE A 293 12.42 8.78 8.05
C ILE A 293 12.39 10.15 8.71
N SER A 294 13.26 11.08 8.27
CA SER A 294 13.34 12.43 8.81
C SER A 294 12.07 13.24 8.54
N VAL A 295 11.44 13.06 7.37
CA VAL A 295 10.17 13.70 7.05
C VAL A 295 9.06 13.20 7.99
N GLY A 296 8.93 11.88 8.14
CA GLY A 296 7.92 11.28 9.02
C GLY A 296 8.09 11.68 10.48
N GLU A 297 9.32 11.75 10.98
CA GLU A 297 9.62 12.24 12.33
C GLU A 297 9.34 13.74 12.49
N LYS A 298 9.62 14.55 11.45
CA LYS A 298 9.30 15.97 11.44
C LYS A 298 7.81 16.18 11.61
N ILE A 299 6.97 15.60 10.74
CA ILE A 299 5.52 15.82 10.76
C ILE A 299 4.79 15.00 11.82
N ARG A 300 5.45 13.97 12.38
CA ARG A 300 4.93 13.00 13.35
C ARG A 300 3.70 12.22 12.87
N LEU A 301 3.67 11.85 11.60
CA LEU A 301 2.59 11.06 11.00
C LEU A 301 3.10 9.69 10.51
N PRO A 302 2.22 8.67 10.39
CA PRO A 302 2.57 7.35 9.85
C PRO A 302 3.24 7.41 8.46
N ASP A 303 3.79 6.28 8.03
CA ASP A 303 4.52 6.13 6.77
C ASP A 303 3.66 6.46 5.54
N ASP A 304 2.45 5.90 5.44
CA ASP A 304 1.53 6.18 4.32
C ASP A 304 1.10 7.66 4.27
N VAL A 305 0.82 8.27 5.42
CA VAL A 305 0.53 9.71 5.53
C VAL A 305 1.76 10.54 5.16
N THR A 306 2.96 10.10 5.55
CA THR A 306 4.23 10.76 5.18
C THR A 306 4.44 10.71 3.67
N MET A 307 4.10 9.60 3.03
CA MET A 307 4.11 9.45 1.57
C MET A 307 3.19 10.49 0.91
N GLY A 308 1.94 10.59 1.36
CA GLY A 308 1.00 11.59 0.88
C GLY A 308 1.47 13.03 1.13
N TYR A 309 2.06 13.32 2.30
CA TYR A 309 2.62 14.64 2.59
C TYR A 309 3.73 15.01 1.60
N ILE A 310 4.65 14.09 1.30
CA ILE A 310 5.73 14.35 0.34
C ILE A 310 5.14 14.61 -1.06
N ILE A 311 4.22 13.75 -1.51
CA ILE A 311 3.72 13.79 -2.89
C ILE A 311 2.72 14.94 -3.10
N GLU A 312 1.67 15.03 -2.29
CA GLU A 312 0.62 16.03 -2.43
C GLU A 312 1.05 17.41 -1.97
N HIS A 313 1.68 17.49 -0.80
CA HIS A 313 2.00 18.79 -0.22
C HIS A 313 3.33 19.35 -0.73
N LEU A 314 4.42 18.58 -0.70
CA LEU A 314 5.73 19.08 -1.13
C LEU A 314 5.88 19.10 -2.65
N LEU A 315 5.50 18.02 -3.35
CA LEU A 315 5.65 17.91 -4.80
C LEU A 315 4.44 18.42 -5.61
N ARG A 316 3.33 18.77 -4.94
CA ARG A 316 2.10 19.27 -5.56
C ARG A 316 1.50 18.30 -6.58
N LYS A 317 1.63 17.00 -6.34
CA LYS A 317 1.04 15.95 -7.18
C LYS A 317 -0.12 15.31 -6.44
N LYS A 318 -1.31 15.38 -7.04
CA LYS A 318 -2.52 14.85 -6.43
C LYS A 318 -2.50 13.32 -6.47
N LEU A 319 -3.02 12.71 -5.41
CA LEU A 319 -3.44 11.33 -5.40
C LEU A 319 -4.49 11.12 -6.49
N THR A 320 -4.24 10.16 -7.35
CA THR A 320 -5.21 9.64 -8.31
C THR A 320 -5.95 8.51 -7.63
N VAL A 321 -7.23 8.72 -7.35
CA VAL A 321 -8.07 7.74 -6.65
C VAL A 321 -8.36 6.57 -7.58
N VAL A 322 -8.05 5.36 -7.11
CA VAL A 322 -8.36 4.09 -7.77
C VAL A 322 -9.20 3.27 -6.78
N ASP A 323 -10.51 3.16 -7.07
CA ASP A 323 -11.50 2.58 -6.15
C ASP A 323 -11.31 1.08 -5.93
N GLU A 324 -10.58 0.43 -6.83
CA GLU A 324 -10.29 -0.99 -6.86
C GLU A 324 -9.26 -1.45 -5.80
N PHE A 325 -8.63 -0.52 -5.08
CA PHE A 325 -7.81 -0.83 -3.89
C PHE A 325 -8.68 -0.86 -2.63
N HIS A 326 -8.51 -1.85 -1.76
CA HIS A 326 -9.37 -2.00 -0.56
C HIS A 326 -8.57 -2.26 0.71
N SER A 327 -8.75 -1.38 1.71
CA SER A 327 -8.14 -1.52 3.03
C SER A 327 -9.08 -2.24 4.00
N HIS A 328 -8.53 -2.92 5.01
CA HIS A 328 -9.32 -3.45 6.13
C HIS A 328 -10.02 -2.37 6.98
N LEU A 329 -9.79 -1.08 6.70
CA LEU A 329 -10.55 0.03 7.26
C LEU A 329 -11.92 0.21 6.57
N GLU A 330 -12.13 -0.44 5.43
CA GLU A 330 -13.42 -0.54 4.76
C GLU A 330 -14.17 -1.80 5.24
N PRO A 331 -15.50 -1.77 5.33
CA PRO A 331 -16.26 -2.98 5.64
C PRO A 331 -16.19 -3.97 4.47
N MET A 332 -15.33 -4.99 4.56
CA MET A 332 -15.09 -5.98 3.49
C MET A 332 -16.38 -6.71 3.07
N ARG A 333 -17.32 -6.87 4.01
CA ARG A 333 -18.66 -7.42 3.76
C ARG A 333 -19.53 -6.61 2.77
N LEU A 334 -19.17 -5.37 2.46
CA LEU A 334 -19.91 -4.49 1.55
C LEU A 334 -19.34 -4.53 0.12
N LEU A 335 -18.20 -5.19 -0.10
CA LEU A 335 -17.63 -5.32 -1.44
C LEU A 335 -18.49 -6.26 -2.29
N ASN A 336 -18.72 -5.85 -3.54
CA ASN A 336 -19.51 -6.63 -4.49
C ASN A 336 -18.75 -7.89 -4.90
N THR A 337 -19.29 -9.05 -4.53
CA THR A 337 -18.68 -10.37 -4.76
C THR A 337 -18.72 -10.81 -6.22
N ASP A 338 -19.49 -10.13 -7.08
CA ASP A 338 -19.59 -10.39 -8.52
C ASP A 338 -18.52 -9.68 -9.34
N SER A 339 -17.78 -8.73 -8.74
CA SER A 339 -16.76 -7.93 -9.43
C SER A 339 -15.37 -8.07 -8.79
N LEU A 340 -15.12 -9.16 -8.06
CA LEU A 340 -13.86 -9.38 -7.34
C LEU A 340 -12.66 -9.54 -8.27
N ASP A 341 -12.89 -10.08 -9.47
CA ASP A 341 -11.91 -10.20 -10.54
C ASP A 341 -11.39 -8.84 -11.03
N ARG A 342 -12.17 -7.77 -10.83
CA ARG A 342 -11.83 -6.40 -11.23
C ARG A 342 -11.24 -5.56 -10.11
N GLN A 343 -11.12 -6.09 -8.89
CA GLN A 343 -10.48 -5.37 -7.80
C GLN A 343 -8.98 -5.67 -7.78
N VAL A 344 -8.18 -4.68 -7.38
CA VAL A 344 -6.72 -4.77 -7.34
C VAL A 344 -6.24 -5.41 -6.04
N SER A 345 -6.78 -4.97 -4.91
CA SER A 345 -6.35 -5.46 -3.60
C SER A 345 -7.52 -5.70 -2.65
N PHE A 346 -7.31 -6.58 -1.70
CA PHE A 346 -8.22 -6.83 -0.58
C PHE A 346 -7.41 -6.90 0.70
N SER A 347 -8.08 -6.80 1.85
CA SER A 347 -7.45 -6.97 3.16
C SER A 347 -8.41 -7.66 4.11
N TYR A 348 -7.95 -7.92 5.33
CA TYR A 348 -8.76 -8.41 6.42
C TYR A 348 -8.26 -7.83 7.73
N SER A 349 -9.14 -7.78 8.73
CA SER A 349 -8.72 -7.43 10.09
C SER A 349 -9.62 -8.10 11.13
N GLN A 350 -9.13 -8.16 12.36
CA GLN A 350 -9.88 -8.67 13.50
C GLN A 350 -10.18 -7.51 14.45
N TYR A 351 -11.47 -7.27 14.73
CA TYR A 351 -11.94 -6.30 15.70
C TYR A 351 -12.59 -7.02 16.88
N GLY A 352 -11.79 -7.29 17.92
CA GLY A 352 -12.24 -8.09 19.05
C GLY A 352 -12.52 -9.53 18.61
N THR A 353 -13.78 -9.96 18.69
CA THR A 353 -14.22 -11.29 18.26
C THR A 353 -14.71 -11.34 16.81
N GLU A 354 -14.93 -10.18 16.19
CA GLU A 354 -15.46 -10.11 14.82
C GLU A 354 -14.32 -10.00 13.80
N MET A 355 -14.49 -10.69 12.68
CA MET A 355 -13.59 -10.63 11.53
C MET A 355 -14.17 -9.71 10.46
N ASN A 356 -13.42 -8.70 10.05
CA ASN A 356 -13.69 -7.93 8.85
C ASN A 356 -13.09 -8.67 7.65
N VAL A 357 -13.91 -9.44 6.95
CA VAL A 357 -13.51 -10.29 5.81
C VAL A 357 -14.55 -10.24 4.71
N LEU A 358 -14.16 -10.68 3.51
CA LEU A 358 -15.07 -10.79 2.37
C LEU A 358 -16.21 -11.79 2.65
N PRO A 359 -17.45 -11.54 2.19
CA PRO A 359 -18.58 -12.42 2.43
C PRO A 359 -18.58 -13.54 1.38
N LEU A 360 -17.58 -14.43 1.46
CA LEU A 360 -17.37 -15.50 0.49
C LEU A 360 -17.67 -16.89 1.06
N ASP A 361 -18.43 -17.64 0.29
CA ASP A 361 -18.49 -19.10 0.37
C ASP A 361 -17.17 -19.72 -0.10
N GLY A 362 -16.88 -20.94 0.33
CA GLY A 362 -15.65 -21.65 -0.01
C GLY A 362 -15.17 -22.54 1.12
N LEU A 363 -13.89 -22.41 1.47
CA LEU A 363 -13.25 -23.23 2.48
C LEU A 363 -13.83 -22.99 3.88
N ASP A 364 -13.72 -23.99 4.76
CA ASP A 364 -14.15 -23.88 6.17
C ASP A 364 -13.53 -22.62 6.83
N PRO A 365 -14.34 -21.74 7.47
CA PRO A 365 -13.87 -20.58 8.24
C PRO A 365 -12.76 -20.87 9.26
N ARG A 366 -12.68 -22.10 9.77
CA ARG A 366 -11.59 -22.53 10.68
C ARG A 366 -10.25 -22.71 9.97
N LEU A 367 -10.27 -23.05 8.68
CA LEU A 367 -9.08 -23.25 7.86
C LEU A 367 -8.68 -22.00 7.08
N ASP A 368 -9.66 -21.13 6.77
CA ASP A 368 -9.44 -19.89 6.03
C ASP A 368 -10.13 -18.70 6.73
N PRO A 369 -9.72 -18.33 7.96
CA PRO A 369 -10.40 -17.30 8.74
C PRO A 369 -10.37 -15.91 8.10
N THR A 370 -9.43 -15.66 7.18
CA THR A 370 -9.27 -14.39 6.46
C THR A 370 -10.10 -14.32 5.17
N ARG A 371 -10.63 -15.47 4.71
CA ARG A 371 -11.32 -15.66 3.42
C ARG A 371 -10.45 -15.47 2.19
N LEU A 372 -9.14 -15.24 2.35
CA LEU A 372 -8.24 -14.97 1.23
C LEU A 372 -7.88 -16.24 0.45
N LEU A 373 -7.89 -17.43 1.07
CA LEU A 373 -7.75 -18.69 0.30
C LEU A 373 -8.99 -18.92 -0.57
N SER A 374 -10.18 -18.72 -0.01
CA SER A 374 -11.44 -18.84 -0.75
C SER A 374 -11.50 -17.82 -1.90
N LEU A 375 -11.08 -16.57 -1.66
CA LEU A 375 -10.91 -15.57 -2.71
C LEU A 375 -9.95 -16.05 -3.79
N HIS A 376 -8.77 -16.56 -3.42
CA HIS A 376 -7.79 -17.05 -4.37
C HIS A 376 -8.36 -18.16 -5.26
N CYS A 377 -9.07 -19.11 -4.67
CA CYS A 377 -9.71 -20.20 -5.41
C CYS A 377 -10.86 -19.74 -6.30
N LYS A 378 -11.60 -18.71 -5.90
CA LYS A 378 -12.62 -18.09 -6.75
C LYS A 378 -12.00 -17.42 -7.97
N LEU A 379 -10.87 -16.73 -7.82
CA LEU A 379 -10.17 -16.04 -8.91
C LEU A 379 -9.34 -16.99 -9.79
N PHE A 380 -8.74 -18.01 -9.19
CA PHE A 380 -7.81 -18.95 -9.82
C PHE A 380 -8.16 -20.39 -9.43
N PRO A 381 -9.21 -20.99 -10.01
CA PRO A 381 -9.72 -22.30 -9.57
C PRO A 381 -8.79 -23.47 -9.88
N ASN A 382 -7.79 -23.28 -10.74
CA ASN A 382 -6.92 -24.35 -11.24
C ASN A 382 -5.82 -24.78 -10.25
N PHE A 383 -5.69 -24.12 -9.10
CA PHE A 383 -4.74 -24.54 -8.06
C PHE A 383 -5.24 -25.81 -7.37
N SER A 384 -4.34 -26.79 -7.15
CA SER A 384 -4.72 -28.13 -6.66
C SER A 384 -5.46 -28.12 -5.31
N TYR A 385 -5.12 -27.18 -4.42
CA TYR A 385 -5.75 -27.01 -3.11
C TYR A 385 -7.10 -26.25 -3.15
N CYS A 386 -7.55 -25.83 -4.33
CA CYS A 386 -8.88 -25.22 -4.51
C CYS A 386 -9.99 -26.25 -4.72
N SER A 387 -9.63 -27.52 -4.83
CA SER A 387 -10.54 -28.65 -4.83
C SER A 387 -10.98 -28.92 -3.39
N ALA A 388 -12.12 -28.36 -2.98
CA ALA A 388 -12.82 -28.69 -1.74
C ALA A 388 -14.30 -28.91 -2.03
#